data_AF-A0A9N9EBH7-F1
#
_entry.id   AF-A0A9N9EBH7-F1
#
_cell.length_a   1.000
_cell.length_b   1.000
_cell.length_c   1.000
_cell.angle_alpha   90.00
_cell.angle_beta   90.00
_cell.angle_gamma   90.00
#
_symmetry.space_group_name_H-M   'P 1'
#
loop_
_entity.id
_entity.type
_entity.pdbx_description
1 polymer ?
#
loop_
_entity_poly.entity_id
_entity_poly.type
_entity_poly.pdbx_seq_one_letter_code
_entity_poly.pdbx_strand_id
1 'polypeptide(L)'
;RPFECDNQEELKKMIVKAPIKYPDMDPPVSPACISAIQGFLERDITKRLGCGPNGFAFIQNHPFFRNIDWSSLENKSINPIFRPSSDRINFDATYDLEELLLEEQPLEAKSRRRKPRKYKDGEGSEKEAQYQLIEEKFKPFDYTVFERYEGWVDPVTKCVAEPPEWVKPAAVELANQMERESQDGIGTGSGDLSSLAGIPLEGGVQV
;
A
#
# COMPACT_ATOMS: atom_id res chain seq x y z
N ARG A 1 -0.91 19.38 15.09
CA ARG A 1 -0.68 18.83 13.72
C ARG A 1 0.44 19.66 13.08
N PRO A 2 1.34 19.08 12.25
CA PRO A 2 2.46 19.85 11.66
C PRO A 2 2.01 20.85 10.58
N PHE A 3 0.87 20.60 9.94
CA PHE A 3 0.21 21.51 9.00
C PHE A 3 -1.27 21.62 9.40
N GLU A 4 -1.79 22.84 9.39
CA GLU A 4 -3.16 23.15 9.80
C GLU A 4 -3.72 24.23 8.89
N CYS A 5 -4.91 23.98 8.38
CA CYS A 5 -5.65 24.86 7.49
C CYS A 5 -7.11 24.39 7.42
N ASP A 6 -8.04 25.32 7.34
CA ASP A 6 -9.49 25.02 7.25
C ASP A 6 -9.90 24.56 5.84
N ASN A 7 -9.14 24.94 4.81
CA ASN A 7 -9.38 24.55 3.42
C ASN A 7 -8.50 23.37 3.02
N GLN A 8 -9.12 22.30 2.51
CA GLN A 8 -8.43 21.09 2.08
C GLN A 8 -7.42 21.34 0.94
N GLU A 9 -7.71 22.22 -0.01
CA GLU A 9 -6.78 22.51 -1.11
C GLU A 9 -5.53 23.23 -0.63
N GLU A 10 -5.69 24.17 0.30
CA GLU A 10 -4.59 24.87 0.93
C GLU A 10 -3.79 23.93 1.82
N LEU A 11 -4.44 23.05 2.58
CA LEU A 11 -3.76 22.02 3.36
C LEU A 11 -2.86 21.13 2.49
N LYS A 12 -3.36 20.69 1.32
CA LYS A 12 -2.55 19.93 0.35
C LYS A 12 -1.32 20.72 -0.09
N LYS A 13 -1.49 22.01 -0.44
CA LYS A 13 -0.37 22.89 -0.82
C LYS A 13 0.64 23.05 0.33
N MET A 14 0.16 23.18 1.57
CA MET A 14 0.98 23.32 2.77
C MET A 14 1.81 22.06 3.03
N ILE A 15 1.22 20.88 2.95
CA ILE A 15 1.93 19.60 3.12
C ILE A 15 3.11 19.50 2.13
N VAL A 16 2.90 19.91 0.87
CA VAL A 16 3.94 19.83 -0.16
C VAL A 16 5.02 20.88 0.03
N LYS A 17 4.69 22.13 0.38
CA LYS A 17 5.63 23.26 0.26
C LYS A 17 5.97 23.98 1.56
N ALA A 18 5.11 23.95 2.57
CA ALA A 18 5.28 24.79 3.75
C ALA A 18 6.45 24.32 4.62
N PRO A 19 7.24 25.24 5.19
CA PRO A 19 8.26 24.87 6.16
C PRO A 19 7.61 24.22 7.39
N ILE A 20 8.27 23.20 7.94
CA ILE A 20 7.81 22.53 9.16
C ILE A 20 8.15 23.42 10.34
N LYS A 21 7.14 23.75 11.15
CA LYS A 21 7.32 24.48 12.41
C LYS A 21 7.44 23.47 13.55
N TYR A 22 8.56 23.51 14.26
CA TYR A 22 8.78 22.67 15.44
C TYR A 22 8.25 23.41 16.68
N PRO A 23 7.68 22.67 17.65
CA PRO A 23 7.13 23.28 18.85
C PRO A 23 8.25 23.86 19.72
N ASP A 24 8.11 25.13 20.07
CA ASP A 24 8.95 25.81 21.05
C ASP A 24 8.28 25.66 22.42
N MET A 25 8.76 24.68 23.19
CA MET A 25 8.16 24.25 24.46
C MET A 25 9.11 24.56 25.61
N ASP A 26 8.56 24.71 26.82
CA ASP A 26 9.33 24.72 28.06
C ASP A 26 8.88 23.53 28.94
N PRO A 27 9.70 22.46 29.10
CA PRO A 27 11.07 22.32 28.58
C PRO A 27 11.14 22.05 27.07
N PRO A 28 12.26 22.39 26.41
CA PRO A 28 12.42 22.22 24.98
C PRO A 28 12.41 20.76 24.57
N VAL A 29 11.89 20.50 23.37
CA VAL A 29 11.95 19.18 22.75
C VAL A 29 13.41 18.81 22.47
N SER A 30 13.79 17.57 22.78
CA SER A 30 15.18 17.13 22.63
C SER A 30 15.66 17.23 21.16
N PRO A 31 16.94 17.57 20.91
CA PRO A 31 17.47 17.64 19.55
C PRO A 31 17.32 16.34 18.75
N ALA A 32 17.45 15.20 19.44
CA ALA A 32 17.24 13.88 18.83
C ALA A 32 15.78 13.70 18.38
N CYS A 33 14.80 14.17 19.16
CA CYS A 33 13.39 14.13 18.77
C CYS A 33 13.12 15.00 17.54
N ILE A 34 13.65 16.23 17.52
CA ILE A 34 13.53 17.14 16.37
C ILE A 34 14.14 16.50 15.11
N SER A 35 15.32 15.88 15.23
CA SER A 35 15.96 15.14 14.13
C SER A 35 15.09 13.99 13.62
N ALA A 36 14.43 13.24 14.51
CA ALA A 36 13.53 12.16 14.10
C ALA A 36 12.31 12.71 13.34
N ILE A 37 11.69 13.78 13.84
CA ILE A 37 10.55 14.44 13.18
C ILE A 37 10.96 14.96 11.80
N GLN A 38 12.14 15.58 11.67
CA GLN A 38 12.70 16.01 10.38
C GLN A 38 12.84 14.83 9.41
N GLY A 39 13.40 13.72 9.87
CA GLY A 39 13.58 12.52 9.06
C GLY A 39 12.25 11.92 8.58
N PHE A 40 11.22 11.88 9.43
CA PHE A 40 9.90 11.36 9.04
C PHE A 40 9.13 12.30 8.11
N LEU A 41 9.28 13.62 8.29
CA LEU A 41 8.62 14.64 7.46
C LEU A 41 9.46 15.05 6.24
N GLU A 42 10.51 14.30 5.92
CA GLU A 42 11.30 14.49 4.70
C GLU A 42 10.41 14.29 3.46
N ARG A 43 10.49 15.24 2.54
CA ARG A 43 9.67 15.29 1.32
C ARG A 43 10.11 14.24 0.32
N ASP A 44 11.43 14.08 0.18
CA ASP A 44 12.03 13.07 -0.67
C ASP A 44 11.89 11.69 -0.02
N ILE A 45 11.07 10.82 -0.61
CA ILE A 45 10.80 9.48 -0.10
C ILE A 45 12.11 8.67 0.02
N THR A 46 13.09 8.89 -0.86
CA THR A 46 14.36 8.15 -0.85
C THR A 46 15.24 8.48 0.35
N LYS A 47 15.02 9.65 0.96
CA LYS A 47 15.75 10.14 2.14
C LYS A 47 14.93 10.07 3.43
N ARG A 48 13.64 9.77 3.32
CA ARG A 48 12.73 9.69 4.46
C ARG A 48 13.14 8.58 5.39
N LEU A 49 13.17 8.90 6.69
CA LEU A 49 13.52 7.95 7.74
C LEU A 49 12.57 6.75 7.69
N GLY A 50 13.12 5.54 7.61
CA GLY A 50 12.35 4.30 7.43
C GLY A 50 12.19 3.86 5.98
N CYS A 51 12.62 4.66 5.01
CA CYS A 51 12.62 4.32 3.58
C CYS A 51 14.03 3.96 3.09
N GLY A 52 14.11 3.24 1.95
CA GLY A 52 15.36 2.81 1.35
C GLY A 52 15.82 1.41 1.79
N PRO A 53 17.04 0.98 1.40
CA PRO A 53 17.48 -0.42 1.52
C PRO A 53 17.51 -0.97 2.95
N ASN A 54 17.77 -0.11 3.93
CA ASN A 54 17.84 -0.50 5.34
C ASN A 54 16.53 -0.25 6.10
N GLY A 55 15.51 0.32 5.43
CA GLY A 55 14.14 0.50 5.92
C GLY A 55 14.03 0.78 7.43
N PHE A 56 13.39 -0.16 8.13
CA PHE A 56 13.12 -0.07 9.57
C PHE A 56 14.38 -0.01 10.45
N ALA A 57 15.50 -0.63 10.02
CA ALA A 57 16.75 -0.59 10.79
C ALA A 57 17.27 0.84 10.98
N PHE A 58 17.00 1.78 10.06
CA PHE A 58 17.33 3.19 10.27
C PHE A 58 16.51 3.84 11.37
N ILE A 59 15.24 3.44 11.55
CA ILE A 59 14.40 3.90 12.67
C ILE A 59 14.99 3.36 13.98
N GLN A 60 15.29 2.07 14.04
CA GLN A 60 15.81 1.43 15.25
C GLN A 60 17.14 2.04 15.72
N ASN A 61 18.02 2.36 14.78
CA ASN A 61 19.34 2.93 15.07
C ASN A 61 19.34 4.46 15.27
N HIS A 62 18.20 5.14 15.07
CA HIS A 62 18.15 6.59 15.20
C HIS A 62 18.32 7.01 16.68
N PRO A 63 19.14 8.05 17.01
CA PRO A 63 19.46 8.43 18.39
C PRO A 63 18.26 8.69 19.31
N PHE A 64 17.13 9.12 18.74
CA PHE A 64 15.88 9.31 19.48
C PHE A 64 15.33 8.02 20.09
N PHE A 65 15.47 6.90 19.39
CA PHE A 65 14.91 5.61 19.80
C PHE A 65 15.92 4.70 20.50
N ARG A 66 17.14 5.17 20.77
CA ARG A 66 18.24 4.38 21.36
C ARG A 66 17.90 3.70 22.70
N ASN A 67 16.95 4.24 23.44
CA ASN A 67 16.54 3.72 24.75
C ASN A 67 15.47 2.63 24.66
N ILE A 68 14.98 2.33 23.45
CA ILE A 68 13.98 1.29 23.23
C ILE A 68 14.71 -0.03 23.03
N ASP A 69 14.45 -0.99 23.91
CA ASP A 69 14.74 -2.39 23.65
C ASP A 69 13.65 -2.95 22.73
N TRP A 70 13.94 -3.00 21.44
CA TRP A 70 13.01 -3.45 20.41
C TRP A 70 12.56 -4.90 20.60
N SER A 71 13.44 -5.78 21.10
CA SER A 71 13.11 -7.19 21.35
C SER A 71 12.14 -7.34 22.53
N SER A 72 12.36 -6.57 23.60
CA SER A 72 11.41 -6.54 24.73
C SER A 72 10.08 -5.88 24.34
N LEU A 73 10.10 -4.85 23.49
CA LEU A 73 8.91 -4.19 22.98
C LEU A 73 8.04 -5.18 22.18
N GLU A 74 8.64 -5.92 21.25
CA GLU A 74 7.96 -6.90 20.41
C GLU A 74 7.36 -8.05 21.25
N ASN A 75 8.09 -8.50 22.27
CA ASN A 75 7.61 -9.51 23.22
C ASN A 75 6.61 -8.97 24.25
N LYS A 76 6.21 -7.70 24.16
CA LYS A 76 5.28 -7.04 25.09
C LYS A 76 5.72 -7.12 26.55
N SER A 77 7.02 -7.18 26.81
CA SER A 77 7.59 -7.25 28.16
C SER A 77 7.90 -5.88 28.76
N ILE A 78 7.82 -4.81 27.96
CA ILE A 78 7.96 -3.43 28.43
C ILE A 78 6.65 -2.95 29.04
N ASN A 79 6.72 -2.43 30.26
CA ASN A 79 5.57 -1.79 30.90
C ASN A 79 5.19 -0.50 30.15
N PRO A 80 3.94 -0.35 29.71
CA PRO A 80 3.50 0.86 29.01
C PRO A 80 3.49 2.05 29.97
N ILE A 81 3.87 3.23 29.47
CA ILE A 81 3.87 4.49 30.25
C ILE A 81 2.47 4.91 30.69
N PHE A 82 1.44 4.46 29.96
CA PHE A 82 0.05 4.76 30.22
C PHE A 82 -0.75 3.46 30.15
N ARG A 83 -1.52 3.20 31.22
CA ARG A 83 -2.50 2.12 31.28
C ARG A 83 -3.87 2.74 31.49
N PRO A 84 -4.80 2.65 30.51
CA PRO A 84 -6.14 3.20 30.68
C PRO A 84 -6.88 2.48 31.82
N SER A 85 -7.83 3.18 32.43
CA SER A 85 -8.66 2.59 33.49
C SER A 85 -9.59 1.53 32.89
N SER A 86 -9.71 0.40 33.57
CA SER A 86 -10.72 -0.63 33.27
C SER A 86 -12.12 -0.21 33.67
N ASP A 87 -12.24 0.74 34.61
CA ASP A 87 -13.49 1.08 35.27
C ASP A 87 -14.21 2.24 34.55
N ARG A 88 -13.58 2.80 33.51
CA ARG A 88 -14.12 3.87 32.68
C ARG A 88 -14.16 3.42 31.23
N ILE A 89 -15.21 3.82 30.53
CA ILE A 89 -15.26 3.70 29.08
C ILE A 89 -14.18 4.60 28.45
N ASN A 90 -13.40 4.04 27.53
CA ASN A 90 -12.31 4.72 26.84
C ASN A 90 -12.70 5.08 25.39
N PHE A 91 -13.99 5.05 25.08
CA PHE A 91 -14.60 5.36 23.79
C PHE A 91 -15.68 6.42 23.99
N ASP A 92 -16.07 7.08 22.90
CA ASP A 92 -17.07 8.14 22.92
C ASP A 92 -18.49 7.55 22.95
N ALA A 93 -19.15 7.64 24.11
CA ALA A 93 -20.48 7.08 24.30
C ALA A 93 -21.56 7.73 23.42
N THR A 94 -21.37 8.97 22.94
CA THR A 94 -22.36 9.60 22.05
C THR A 94 -22.36 8.98 20.67
N TYR A 95 -21.20 8.54 20.18
CA TYR A 95 -21.09 7.85 18.89
C TYR A 95 -21.82 6.50 18.90
N ASP A 96 -21.63 5.68 19.93
CA ASP A 96 -22.30 4.39 20.06
C ASP A 96 -23.83 4.56 20.19
N LEU A 97 -24.27 5.62 20.86
CA LEU A 97 -25.69 5.93 21.00
C LEU A 97 -26.30 6.40 19.67
N GLU A 98 -25.58 7.21 18.87
CA GLU A 98 -26.00 7.60 17.53
C GLU A 98 -26.11 6.39 16.59
N GLU A 99 -25.15 5.46 16.62
CA GLU A 99 -25.21 4.22 15.83
C GLU A 99 -26.43 3.38 16.22
N LEU A 100 -26.67 3.19 17.53
CA LEU A 100 -27.81 2.42 18.04
C LEU A 100 -29.17 3.08 17.72
N LEU A 101 -29.25 4.40 17.77
CA LEU A 101 -30.45 5.18 17.42
C LEU A 101 -30.70 5.24 15.90
N LEU A 102 -29.65 5.18 15.08
CA LEU A 102 -29.75 5.17 13.61
C LEU A 102 -30.04 3.77 13.05
N GLU A 103 -29.67 2.71 13.78
CA GLU A 103 -30.09 1.33 13.51
C GLU A 103 -31.60 1.10 13.69
N GLU A 104 -32.35 2.07 14.25
CA GLU A 104 -33.79 1.97 14.53
C GLU A 104 -34.74 2.11 13.32
N GLN A 105 -34.23 1.96 12.10
CA GLN A 105 -35.04 1.31 11.07
C GLN A 105 -34.43 -0.05 10.75
N PRO A 106 -34.76 -1.09 11.54
CA PRO A 106 -34.71 -2.43 11.01
C PRO A 106 -35.41 -2.37 9.66
N LEU A 107 -34.78 -2.90 8.60
CA LEU A 107 -35.46 -3.10 7.33
C LEU A 107 -36.64 -4.03 7.62
N GLU A 108 -37.80 -3.46 7.99
CA GLU A 108 -39.02 -4.20 8.14
C GLU A 108 -39.29 -4.76 6.76
N ALA A 109 -39.07 -6.06 6.63
CA ALA A 109 -39.46 -6.79 5.45
C ALA A 109 -40.98 -6.68 5.35
N LYS A 110 -41.47 -5.61 4.73
CA LYS A 110 -42.85 -5.53 4.28
C LYS A 110 -43.04 -6.81 3.49
N SER A 111 -43.95 -7.66 3.95
CA SER A 111 -44.34 -8.87 3.23
C SER A 111 -44.84 -8.44 1.85
N ARG A 112 -43.92 -8.33 0.89
CA ARG A 112 -44.25 -8.29 -0.53
C ARG A 112 -45.01 -9.59 -0.72
N ARG A 113 -46.30 -9.50 -1.05
CA ARG A 113 -47.04 -10.64 -1.58
C ARG A 113 -46.17 -11.25 -2.66
N ARG A 114 -45.54 -12.38 -2.34
CA ARG A 114 -44.67 -13.10 -3.27
C ARG A 114 -45.63 -13.58 -4.36
N LYS A 115 -45.64 -12.92 -5.53
CA LYS A 115 -45.77 -13.73 -6.74
C LYS A 115 -44.64 -14.77 -6.62
N PRO A 116 -44.91 -16.08 -6.78
CA PRO A 116 -43.88 -17.10 -6.63
C PRO A 116 -42.76 -16.77 -7.60
N ARG A 117 -41.67 -16.20 -7.07
CA ARG A 117 -40.42 -16.13 -7.80
C ARG A 117 -39.95 -17.58 -7.82
N LYS A 118 -39.91 -18.17 -9.01
CA LYS A 118 -39.21 -19.44 -9.24
C LYS A 118 -37.82 -19.28 -8.63
N TYR A 119 -37.53 -20.03 -7.58
CA TYR A 119 -36.17 -20.17 -7.09
C TYR A 119 -35.38 -20.75 -8.26
N LYS A 120 -34.33 -20.05 -8.71
CA LYS A 120 -33.31 -20.69 -9.54
C LYS A 120 -32.46 -21.47 -8.56
N ASP A 121 -32.46 -22.79 -8.69
CA ASP A 121 -31.57 -23.67 -7.94
C ASP A 121 -30.12 -23.19 -8.17
N GLY A 122 -29.44 -22.70 -7.11
CA GLY A 122 -28.05 -22.23 -7.19
C GLY A 122 -27.63 -21.08 -6.27
N GLU A 123 -28.53 -20.18 -5.84
CA GLU A 123 -28.15 -18.96 -5.08
C GLU A 123 -27.55 -19.23 -3.68
N GLY A 124 -27.90 -20.35 -3.04
CA GLY A 124 -27.31 -20.72 -1.73
C GLY A 124 -25.81 -21.03 -1.82
N SER A 125 -25.38 -21.60 -2.95
CA SER A 125 -23.98 -22.00 -3.19
C SER A 125 -23.05 -20.81 -3.31
N GLU A 126 -23.50 -19.72 -3.94
CA GLU A 126 -22.67 -18.56 -4.20
C GLU A 126 -22.42 -17.75 -2.93
N LYS A 127 -23.48 -17.56 -2.12
CA LYS A 127 -23.36 -16.88 -0.83
C LYS A 127 -22.47 -17.66 0.15
N GLU A 128 -22.62 -18.98 0.17
CA GLU A 128 -21.81 -19.85 1.03
C GLU A 128 -20.35 -19.90 0.59
N ALA A 129 -20.08 -19.91 -0.73
CA ALA A 129 -18.73 -19.75 -1.27
C ALA A 129 -18.11 -18.39 -0.91
N GLN A 130 -18.89 -17.30 -0.91
CA GLN A 130 -18.42 -15.98 -0.48
C GLN A 130 -18.07 -15.93 1.01
N TYR A 131 -18.87 -16.55 1.89
CA TYR A 131 -18.54 -16.62 3.32
C TYR A 131 -17.27 -17.46 3.57
N GLN A 132 -17.15 -18.60 2.89
CA GLN A 132 -15.94 -19.44 2.97
C GLN A 132 -14.70 -18.67 2.48
N LEU A 133 -14.83 -17.89 1.40
CA LEU A 133 -13.77 -17.03 0.90
C LEU A 133 -13.38 -15.97 1.93
N ILE A 134 -14.35 -15.34 2.60
CA ILE A 134 -14.05 -14.34 3.65
C ILE A 134 -13.29 -15.01 4.81
N GLU A 135 -13.75 -16.14 5.32
CA GLU A 135 -13.08 -16.84 6.42
C GLU A 135 -11.65 -17.30 6.06
N GLU A 136 -11.45 -17.76 4.82
CA GLU A 136 -10.14 -18.20 4.35
C GLU A 136 -9.19 -17.01 4.10
N LYS A 137 -9.70 -15.92 3.52
CA LYS A 137 -8.89 -14.82 2.99
C LYS A 137 -8.78 -13.61 3.92
N PHE A 138 -9.74 -13.33 4.79
CA PHE A 138 -9.71 -12.22 5.75
C PHE A 138 -9.22 -12.69 7.13
N LYS A 139 -8.02 -13.28 7.16
CA LYS A 139 -7.36 -13.65 8.41
C LYS A 139 -6.73 -12.42 9.08
N PRO A 140 -6.59 -12.43 10.43
CA PRO A 140 -5.78 -11.43 11.13
C PRO A 140 -4.39 -11.34 10.52
N PHE A 141 -4.01 -10.13 10.10
CA PHE A 141 -2.69 -9.89 9.52
C PHE A 141 -1.60 -10.12 10.57
N ASP A 142 -0.67 -11.02 10.26
CA ASP A 142 0.52 -11.22 11.08
C ASP A 142 1.56 -10.15 10.74
N TYR A 143 1.75 -9.21 11.66
CA TYR A 143 2.67 -8.09 11.48
C TYR A 143 4.15 -8.51 11.54
N THR A 144 4.46 -9.72 12.02
CA THR A 144 5.85 -10.20 12.11
C THR A 144 6.40 -10.69 10.77
N VAL A 145 5.54 -10.90 9.77
CA VAL A 145 5.92 -11.31 8.42
C VAL A 145 5.86 -10.18 7.40
N PHE A 146 5.72 -8.93 7.85
CA PHE A 146 5.53 -7.77 6.96
C PHE A 146 6.56 -7.68 5.84
N GLU A 147 7.85 -7.90 6.12
CA GLU A 147 8.92 -7.83 5.10
C GLU A 147 8.84 -8.94 4.05
N ARG A 148 8.18 -10.06 4.37
CA ARG A 148 7.93 -11.19 3.46
C ARG A 148 6.48 -11.24 2.95
N TYR A 149 5.66 -10.25 3.32
CA TYR A 149 4.27 -10.22 2.93
C TYR A 149 4.17 -9.68 1.50
N GLU A 150 4.06 -10.60 0.54
CA GLU A 150 3.91 -10.27 -0.88
C GLU A 150 2.49 -9.78 -1.23
N GLY A 151 1.57 -9.74 -0.25
CA GLY A 151 0.17 -9.45 -0.48
C GLY A 151 -0.54 -10.57 -1.26
N TRP A 152 -1.76 -10.27 -1.73
CA TRP A 152 -2.54 -11.16 -2.58
C TRP A 152 -2.22 -10.84 -4.02
N VAL A 153 -1.01 -11.15 -4.47
CA VAL A 153 -0.56 -10.77 -5.81
C VAL A 153 -0.52 -12.04 -6.65
N ASP A 154 -1.38 -12.14 -7.66
CA ASP A 154 -1.33 -13.25 -8.61
C ASP A 154 0.09 -13.35 -9.19
N PRO A 155 0.74 -14.53 -9.14
CA PRO A 155 2.16 -14.67 -9.48
C PRO A 155 2.45 -14.33 -10.94
N VAL A 156 1.45 -14.41 -11.82
CA VAL A 156 1.53 -14.13 -13.25
C VAL A 156 1.11 -12.69 -13.54
N THR A 157 -0.06 -12.25 -13.06
CA THR A 157 -0.59 -10.92 -13.42
C THR A 157 -0.09 -9.80 -12.54
N LYS A 158 0.53 -10.13 -11.40
CA LYS A 158 0.94 -9.20 -10.35
C LYS A 158 -0.20 -8.28 -9.88
N CYS A 159 -1.45 -8.73 -10.00
CA CYS A 159 -2.64 -7.99 -9.58
C CYS A 159 -3.34 -8.69 -8.41
N VAL A 160 -4.13 -7.90 -7.67
CA VAL A 160 -4.91 -8.38 -6.50
C VAL A 160 -6.22 -9.05 -6.90
N ALA A 161 -6.68 -8.78 -8.12
CA ALA A 161 -7.84 -9.37 -8.76
C ALA A 161 -7.70 -9.17 -10.28
N GLU A 162 -8.63 -9.75 -11.05
CA GLU A 162 -8.77 -9.39 -12.46
C GLU A 162 -9.00 -7.87 -12.56
N PRO A 163 -8.20 -7.15 -13.37
CA PRO A 163 -8.40 -5.73 -13.57
C PRO A 163 -9.83 -5.50 -14.07
N PRO A 164 -10.58 -4.53 -13.50
CA PRO A 164 -11.90 -4.19 -13.99
C PRO A 164 -11.89 -3.98 -15.51
N GLU A 165 -12.98 -4.31 -16.21
CA GLU A 165 -13.07 -4.24 -17.70
C GLU A 165 -12.60 -2.92 -18.33
N TRP A 166 -12.61 -1.81 -17.57
CA TRP A 166 -12.15 -0.50 -18.02
C TRP A 166 -10.65 -0.25 -17.80
N VAL A 167 -9.94 -1.17 -17.14
CA VAL A 167 -8.48 -1.18 -16.94
C VAL A 167 -7.88 -2.11 -17.98
N LYS A 168 -7.26 -1.54 -19.02
CA LYS A 168 -6.56 -2.32 -20.03
C LYS A 168 -5.23 -2.84 -19.44
N PRO A 169 -4.98 -4.17 -19.41
CA PRO A 169 -3.71 -4.69 -18.92
C PRO A 169 -2.57 -4.23 -19.83
N ALA A 170 -1.50 -3.68 -19.25
CA ALA A 170 -0.33 -3.19 -19.99
C ALA A 170 0.31 -4.25 -20.92
N ALA A 171 0.16 -5.53 -20.57
CA ALA A 171 0.63 -6.66 -21.37
C ALA A 171 -0.06 -6.76 -22.75
N VAL A 172 -1.35 -6.42 -22.83
CA VAL A 172 -2.11 -6.41 -24.10
C VAL A 172 -1.65 -5.25 -24.98
N GLU A 173 -1.34 -4.10 -24.38
CA GLU A 173 -0.82 -2.93 -25.10
C GLU A 173 0.57 -3.21 -25.70
N LEU A 174 1.45 -3.88 -24.95
CA LEU A 174 2.79 -4.25 -25.39
C LEU A 174 2.78 -5.33 -26.48
N ALA A 175 1.90 -6.35 -26.36
CA ALA A 175 1.73 -7.37 -27.39
C ALA A 175 1.21 -6.77 -28.71
N ASN A 176 0.20 -5.89 -28.62
CA ASN A 176 -0.31 -5.16 -29.79
C ASN A 176 0.72 -4.18 -30.39
N GLN A 177 1.68 -3.71 -29.60
CA GLN A 177 2.76 -2.84 -30.08
C GLN A 177 3.83 -3.67 -30.82
N MET A 178 4.20 -4.82 -30.29
CA MET A 178 5.12 -5.77 -30.94
C MET A 178 4.54 -6.35 -32.25
N GLU A 179 3.23 -6.64 -32.30
CA GLU A 179 2.58 -7.10 -33.54
C GLU A 179 2.53 -6.01 -34.61
N ARG A 180 2.31 -4.74 -34.22
CA ARG A 180 2.38 -3.60 -35.14
C ARG A 180 3.79 -3.41 -35.71
N GLU A 181 4.80 -3.50 -34.86
CA GLU A 181 6.20 -3.40 -35.28
C GLU A 181 6.64 -4.57 -36.17
N SER A 182 6.06 -5.76 -35.99
CA SER A 182 6.34 -6.93 -36.86
C SER A 182 5.67 -6.85 -38.24
N GLN A 183 4.59 -6.09 -38.40
CA GLN A 183 3.90 -5.93 -39.70
C GLN A 183 4.50 -4.84 -40.57
N ASP A 184 5.14 -3.83 -39.97
CA ASP A 184 5.77 -2.71 -40.69
C ASP A 184 7.19 -3.05 -41.22
N GLY A 185 7.70 -4.26 -40.96
CA GLY A 185 9.07 -4.68 -41.31
C GLY A 185 9.26 -5.39 -42.66
N ILE A 186 8.21 -5.66 -43.44
CA ILE A 186 8.34 -6.37 -44.74
C ILE A 186 8.27 -5.35 -45.89
N GLY A 187 9.32 -4.53 -46.00
CA GLY A 187 9.59 -3.64 -47.14
C GLY A 187 10.71 -4.22 -48.00
N THR A 188 10.37 -4.58 -49.23
CA THR A 188 11.23 -5.17 -50.26
C THR A 188 12.50 -4.36 -50.54
N GLY A 189 13.67 -5.00 -50.47
CA GLY A 189 14.94 -4.45 -50.93
C GLY A 189 15.87 -5.52 -51.48
N SER A 190 15.68 -5.92 -52.74
CA SER A 190 16.72 -6.62 -53.49
C SER A 190 17.79 -5.61 -53.92
N GLY A 191 18.97 -5.68 -53.32
CA GLY A 191 20.14 -4.87 -53.69
C GLY A 191 21.39 -5.74 -53.68
N ASP A 192 22.05 -5.78 -54.82
CA ASP A 192 23.14 -6.66 -55.23
C ASP A 192 24.28 -6.90 -54.22
N LEU A 193 24.65 -8.17 -54.06
CA LEU A 193 25.91 -8.64 -53.50
C LEU A 193 26.93 -8.84 -54.63
N SER A 194 27.63 -7.78 -55.02
CA SER A 194 28.98 -7.92 -55.58
C SER A 194 29.74 -6.62 -55.47
N SER A 195 30.69 -6.54 -54.53
CA SER A 195 32.01 -5.94 -54.74
C SER A 195 32.75 -5.76 -53.41
N LEU A 196 34.05 -6.00 -53.49
CA LEU A 196 35.14 -5.66 -52.59
C LEU A 196 35.51 -6.62 -51.44
N ALA A 197 36.52 -7.42 -51.80
CA ALA A 197 37.49 -8.08 -50.96
C ALA A 197 38.25 -7.12 -50.02
N GLY A 198 38.73 -7.67 -48.89
CA GLY A 198 39.75 -7.02 -48.06
C GLY A 198 39.80 -7.55 -46.62
N ILE A 199 40.32 -8.76 -46.41
CA ILE A 199 40.84 -9.22 -45.11
C ILE A 199 42.28 -8.65 -44.99
N PRO A 200 42.79 -8.28 -43.80
CA PRO A 200 43.49 -9.28 -42.99
C PRO A 200 43.13 -9.27 -41.49
N LEU A 201 43.38 -10.44 -40.91
CA LEU A 201 43.27 -10.83 -39.52
C LEU A 201 44.50 -10.36 -38.73
N GLU A 202 44.31 -9.92 -37.49
CA GLU A 202 45.18 -10.06 -36.31
C GLU A 202 44.32 -9.52 -35.14
N GLY A 203 44.09 -10.15 -33.98
CA GLY A 203 44.81 -11.17 -33.24
C GLY A 203 44.79 -10.69 -31.77
N GLY A 204 44.25 -11.47 -30.83
CA GLY A 204 44.42 -11.17 -29.40
C GLY A 204 43.25 -11.56 -28.49
N VAL A 205 43.38 -12.72 -27.86
CA VAL A 205 42.58 -13.24 -26.74
C VAL A 205 43.34 -12.97 -25.43
N GLN A 206 42.57 -12.64 -24.37
CA GLN A 206 42.85 -12.72 -22.92
C GLN A 206 43.92 -11.75 -22.35
N VAL A 207 43.73 -11.18 -21.16
CA VAL A 207 43.29 -11.78 -19.88
C VAL A 207 42.10 -11.06 -19.26
#